data_AF-A0A197JD18-F1
#
_entry.id   AF-A0A197JD18-F1
#
_cell.length_a   1.000
_cell.length_b   1.000
_cell.length_c   1.000
_cell.angle_alpha   90.00
_cell.angle_beta   90.00
_cell.angle_gamma   90.00
#
_symmetry.space_group_name_H-M   'P 1'
#
loop_
_entity.id
_entity.type
_entity.pdbx_description
1 polymer ?
#
loop_
_entity_poly.entity_id
_entity_poly.type
_entity_poly.pdbx_seq_one_letter_code
_entity_poly.pdbx_strand_id
1 'polypeptide(L)'
;MTFIHHYFSGDSTTLSERENTALLKALVKDHKAALKVEYKQYELDYKQALKAAEAEYKRAKKQAEEDMYRKTLEAVKREVDIITTTDEYANSDEKTRIKIAQFQNWMGHAAAHRALEVESGDEAEGSGSEGSFMDEKMNPDVSV
;
A
#
# COMPACT_ATOMS: atom_id res chain seq x y z
N MET A 1 -11.87 4.70 40.50
CA MET A 1 -11.94 6.10 40.97
C MET A 1 -12.03 6.25 42.49
N THR A 2 -12.59 5.30 43.23
CA THR A 2 -12.71 5.36 44.71
C THR A 2 -11.36 5.26 45.45
N PHE A 3 -10.44 4.40 45.02
CA PHE A 3 -9.13 4.23 45.68
C PHE A 3 -8.26 5.50 45.65
N ILE A 4 -8.15 6.15 44.48
CA ILE A 4 -7.35 7.38 44.31
C ILE A 4 -7.95 8.53 45.13
N HIS A 5 -9.28 8.63 45.16
CA HIS A 5 -9.96 9.67 45.94
C HIS A 5 -9.67 9.52 47.43
N HIS A 6 -9.74 8.32 48.01
CA HIS A 6 -9.43 8.09 49.43
C HIS A 6 -7.96 8.33 49.79
N TYR A 7 -7.01 8.01 48.89
CA TYR A 7 -5.58 8.21 49.15
C TYR A 7 -5.17 9.70 49.19
N PHE A 8 -5.82 10.56 48.40
CA PHE A 8 -5.53 11.99 48.33
C PHE A 8 -6.46 12.88 49.18
N SER A 9 -7.63 12.41 49.58
CA SER A 9 -8.61 13.22 50.35
C SER A 9 -8.37 13.25 51.86
N GLY A 10 -7.49 12.40 52.40
CA GLY A 10 -7.17 12.43 53.84
C GLY A 10 -8.35 12.16 54.78
N ASP A 11 -9.48 11.65 54.27
CA ASP A 11 -10.66 11.33 55.07
C ASP A 11 -10.43 10.04 55.89
N SER A 12 -10.80 10.10 57.17
CA SER A 12 -10.49 9.14 58.24
C SER A 12 -11.16 7.77 58.15
N THR A 13 -11.58 7.32 56.96
CA THR A 13 -11.89 5.91 56.69
C THR A 13 -10.71 5.27 55.98
N THR A 14 -9.57 5.25 56.66
CA THR A 14 -8.34 4.66 56.15
C THR A 14 -8.57 3.15 56.01
N LEU A 15 -8.71 2.67 54.78
CA LEU A 15 -8.60 1.25 54.47
C LEU A 15 -7.32 0.71 55.11
N SER A 16 -7.37 -0.50 55.67
CA SER A 16 -6.18 -1.10 56.25
C SER A 16 -5.07 -1.21 55.19
N GLU A 17 -3.81 -1.19 55.61
CA GLU A 17 -2.67 -1.35 54.70
C GLU A 17 -2.80 -2.60 53.81
N ARG A 18 -3.45 -3.64 54.34
CA ARG A 18 -3.75 -4.89 53.63
C ARG A 18 -4.76 -4.68 52.50
N GLU A 19 -5.83 -3.94 52.74
CA GLU A 19 -6.86 -3.63 51.73
C GLU A 19 -6.31 -2.67 50.67
N ASN A 20 -5.53 -1.67 51.07
CA ASN A 20 -4.86 -0.78 50.13
C ASN A 20 -3.85 -1.51 49.24
N THR A 21 -3.07 -2.43 49.82
CA THR A 21 -2.13 -3.27 49.05
C THR A 21 -2.85 -4.19 48.07
N ALA A 22 -4.00 -4.77 48.46
CA ALA A 22 -4.80 -5.62 47.59
C ALA A 22 -5.38 -4.82 46.41
N LEU A 23 -5.89 -3.61 46.65
CA LEU A 23 -6.41 -2.72 45.61
C LEU A 23 -5.32 -2.23 44.66
N LEU A 24 -4.13 -1.90 45.16
CA LEU A 24 -2.97 -1.56 44.31
C LEU A 24 -2.55 -2.74 43.43
N LYS A 25 -2.49 -3.96 43.97
CA LYS A 25 -2.17 -5.16 43.20
C LYS A 25 -3.20 -5.44 42.10
N ALA A 26 -4.48 -5.26 42.40
CA ALA A 26 -5.55 -5.40 41.41
C ALA A 26 -5.42 -4.33 40.30
N LEU A 27 -5.20 -3.06 40.68
CA LEU A 27 -5.03 -1.96 39.75
C LEU A 27 -3.84 -2.18 38.79
N VAL A 28 -2.70 -2.62 39.31
CA VAL A 28 -1.51 -2.92 38.51
C VAL A 28 -1.76 -4.11 37.57
N LYS A 29 -2.48 -5.14 38.04
CA LYS A 29 -2.83 -6.31 37.22
C LYS A 29 -3.74 -5.90 36.06
N ASP A 30 -4.75 -5.08 36.32
CA ASP A 30 -5.71 -4.62 35.33
C ASP A 30 -5.03 -3.71 34.29
N HIS A 31 -4.17 -2.78 34.73
CA HIS A 31 -3.37 -1.96 33.81
C HIS A 31 -2.43 -2.81 32.95
N LYS A 32 -1.77 -3.81 33.53
CA LYS A 32 -0.91 -4.73 32.77
C LYS A 32 -1.70 -5.52 31.73
N ALA A 33 -2.94 -5.89 32.02
CA ALA A 33 -3.81 -6.56 31.06
C ALA A 33 -4.25 -5.61 29.94
N ALA A 34 -4.67 -4.39 30.28
CA ALA A 34 -5.04 -3.36 29.31
C ALA A 34 -3.89 -3.03 28.35
N LEU A 35 -2.68 -2.79 28.88
CA LEU A 35 -1.48 -2.53 28.08
C LEU A 35 -1.16 -3.65 27.09
N LYS A 36 -1.35 -4.92 27.50
CA LYS A 36 -1.13 -6.05 26.59
C LYS A 36 -2.15 -6.08 25.45
N VAL A 37 -3.39 -5.68 25.71
CA VAL A 37 -4.44 -5.61 24.69
C VAL A 37 -4.16 -4.45 23.73
N GLU A 38 -3.86 -3.26 24.27
CA GLU A 38 -3.51 -2.08 23.47
C GLU A 38 -2.28 -2.33 22.60
N TYR A 39 -1.25 -2.96 23.14
CA TYR A 39 -0.06 -3.30 22.37
C TYR A 39 -0.36 -4.25 21.20
N LYS A 40 -1.20 -5.27 21.42
CA LYS A 40 -1.63 -6.17 20.35
C LYS A 40 -2.46 -5.46 19.29
N GLN A 41 -3.34 -4.55 19.70
CA GLN A 41 -4.14 -3.75 18.78
C GLN A 41 -3.23 -2.84 17.95
N TYR A 42 -2.27 -2.17 18.59
CA TYR A 42 -1.26 -1.35 17.92
C TYR A 42 -0.45 -2.16 16.88
N GLU A 43 0.02 -3.37 17.23
CA GLU A 43 0.73 -4.23 16.28
C GLU A 43 -0.14 -4.60 15.06
N LEU A 44 -1.44 -4.84 15.28
CA LEU A 44 -2.38 -5.18 14.22
C LEU A 44 -2.64 -3.97 13.30
N ASP A 45 -2.92 -2.82 13.89
CA ASP A 45 -3.17 -1.56 13.17
C ASP A 45 -1.93 -1.14 12.38
N TYR A 46 -0.74 -1.26 12.96
CA TYR A 46 0.53 -1.00 12.28
C TYR A 46 0.72 -1.88 11.04
N LYS A 47 0.47 -3.19 11.15
CA LYS A 47 0.57 -4.13 10.02
C LYS A 47 -0.42 -3.79 8.92
N GLN A 48 -1.66 -3.42 9.27
CA GLN A 48 -2.68 -3.03 8.31
C GLN A 48 -2.30 -1.72 7.60
N ALA A 49 -1.83 -0.72 8.35
CA ALA A 49 -1.37 0.56 7.79
C ALA A 49 -0.19 0.36 6.84
N LEU A 50 0.77 -0.48 7.20
CA LEU A 50 1.93 -0.79 6.35
C LEU A 50 1.51 -1.47 5.05
N LYS A 51 0.59 -2.45 5.12
CA LYS A 51 0.04 -3.12 3.93
C LYS A 51 -0.71 -2.14 3.01
N ALA A 52 -1.48 -1.22 3.59
CA ALA A 52 -2.19 -0.19 2.82
C ALA A 52 -1.22 0.78 2.12
N ALA A 53 -0.19 1.24 2.85
CA ALA A 53 0.83 2.13 2.31
C ALA A 53 1.64 1.46 1.18
N GLU A 54 1.99 0.17 1.31
CA GLU A 54 2.66 -0.57 0.24
C GLU A 54 1.79 -0.72 -1.01
N ALA A 55 0.49 -0.97 -0.85
CA ALA A 55 -0.44 -1.06 -1.97
C ALA A 55 -0.60 0.29 -2.68
N GLU A 56 -0.71 1.39 -1.92
CA GLU A 56 -0.79 2.74 -2.46
C GLU A 56 0.49 3.12 -3.20
N TYR A 57 1.66 2.83 -2.63
CA TYR A 57 2.94 3.06 -3.29
C TYR A 57 3.04 2.32 -4.63
N LYS A 58 2.62 1.04 -4.69
CA LYS A 58 2.62 0.27 -5.93
C LYS A 58 1.70 0.88 -6.99
N ARG A 59 0.49 1.31 -6.60
CA ARG A 59 -0.45 1.98 -7.51
C ARG A 59 0.10 3.30 -8.01
N ALA A 60 0.59 4.15 -7.12
CA ALA A 60 1.16 5.45 -7.47
C ALA A 60 2.38 5.31 -8.39
N LYS A 61 3.25 4.32 -8.12
CA LYS A 61 4.39 4.01 -8.97
C LYS A 61 3.95 3.59 -10.38
N LYS A 62 3.01 2.64 -10.49
CA LYS A 62 2.49 2.18 -11.79
C LYS A 62 1.88 3.35 -12.58
N GLN A 63 1.07 4.17 -11.92
CA GLN A 63 0.46 5.36 -12.54
C GLN A 63 1.51 6.36 -13.02
N ALA A 64 2.55 6.62 -12.22
CA ALA A 64 3.64 7.51 -12.60
C ALA A 64 4.44 6.98 -13.80
N GLU A 65 4.70 5.68 -13.85
CA GLU A 65 5.35 5.03 -14.99
C GLU A 65 4.48 5.15 -16.26
N GLU A 66 3.19 4.83 -16.17
CA GLU A 66 2.23 4.96 -17.28
C GLU A 66 2.13 6.39 -17.81
N ASP A 67 2.09 7.37 -16.91
CA ASP A 67 2.08 8.80 -17.22
C ASP A 67 3.37 9.26 -17.91
N MET A 68 4.52 8.80 -17.43
CA MET A 68 5.81 9.09 -18.05
C MET A 68 5.82 8.55 -19.48
N TYR A 69 5.46 7.27 -19.67
CA TYR A 69 5.39 6.66 -21.01
C TYR A 69 4.41 7.39 -21.93
N ARG A 70 3.25 7.80 -21.43
CA ARG A 70 2.27 8.56 -22.21
C ARG A 70 2.84 9.90 -22.67
N LYS A 71 3.44 10.67 -21.75
CA LYS A 71 4.08 11.96 -22.09
C LYS A 71 5.20 11.79 -23.11
N THR A 72 6.03 10.76 -22.96
CA THR A 72 7.10 10.45 -23.92
C THR A 72 6.54 10.09 -25.29
N LEU A 73 5.52 9.23 -25.36
CA LEU A 73 4.88 8.87 -26.63
C LEU A 73 4.26 10.09 -27.32
N GLU A 74 3.59 10.96 -26.57
CA GLU A 74 3.03 12.20 -27.11
C GLU A 74 4.11 13.16 -27.61
N ALA A 75 5.23 13.29 -26.90
CA ALA A 75 6.35 14.14 -27.32
C ALA A 75 6.96 13.63 -28.63
N VAL A 76 7.25 12.33 -28.70
CA VAL A 76 7.77 11.68 -29.91
C VAL A 76 6.79 11.81 -31.08
N LYS A 77 5.49 11.65 -30.84
CA LYS A 77 4.46 11.87 -31.87
C LYS A 77 4.50 13.29 -32.42
N ARG A 78 4.59 14.30 -31.56
CA ARG A 78 4.70 15.70 -31.99
C ARG A 78 5.97 15.96 -32.81
N GLU A 79 7.11 15.42 -32.40
CA GLU A 79 8.36 15.55 -33.16
C GLU A 79 8.25 14.92 -34.55
N VAL A 80 7.63 13.74 -34.65
CA VAL A 80 7.38 13.09 -35.94
C VAL A 80 6.42 13.92 -36.81
N ASP A 81 5.34 14.43 -36.25
CA ASP A 81 4.39 15.27 -36.98
C ASP A 81 5.10 16.53 -37.53
N ILE A 82 5.97 17.16 -36.75
CA ILE A 82 6.81 18.28 -37.20
C ILE A 82 7.72 17.83 -38.35
N ILE A 83 8.48 16.73 -38.20
CA ILE A 83 9.37 16.24 -39.27
C ILE A 83 8.57 16.00 -40.55
N THR A 84 7.44 15.32 -40.48
CA THR A 84 6.63 15.00 -41.67
C THR A 84 5.99 16.21 -42.36
N THR A 85 5.90 17.34 -41.68
CA THR A 85 5.38 18.60 -42.24
C THR A 85 6.48 19.53 -42.76
N THR A 86 7.76 19.18 -42.58
CA THR A 86 8.88 19.96 -43.13
C THR A 86 9.15 19.67 -44.60
N ASP A 87 9.63 20.68 -45.32
CA ASP A 87 10.09 20.55 -46.71
C ASP A 87 11.28 19.58 -46.84
N GLU A 88 12.05 19.39 -45.77
CA GLU A 88 13.14 18.42 -45.70
C GLU A 88 12.62 16.97 -45.79
N TYR A 89 11.46 16.67 -45.19
CA TYR A 89 10.81 15.38 -45.35
C TYR A 89 10.22 15.19 -46.75
N ALA A 90 9.59 16.22 -47.32
CA ALA A 90 9.06 16.17 -48.69
C ALA A 90 10.16 15.84 -49.71
N ASN A 91 11.36 16.41 -49.50
CA ASN A 91 12.54 16.20 -50.34
C ASN A 91 13.43 15.02 -49.89
N SER A 92 13.03 14.27 -48.87
CA SER A 92 13.80 13.13 -48.37
C SER A 92 13.75 11.93 -49.33
N ASP A 93 14.74 11.04 -49.19
CA ASP A 93 14.81 9.80 -49.96
C ASP A 93 13.71 8.81 -49.55
N GLU A 94 13.29 7.96 -50.49
CA GLU A 94 12.18 7.03 -50.31
C GLU A 94 12.35 6.10 -49.10
N LYS A 95 13.59 5.69 -48.82
CA LYS A 95 13.93 4.85 -47.67
C LYS A 95 13.64 5.56 -46.33
N THR A 96 13.87 6.87 -46.26
CA THR A 96 13.59 7.67 -45.05
C THR A 96 12.09 7.85 -44.86
N ARG A 97 11.34 8.11 -45.94
CA ARG A 97 9.87 8.19 -45.89
C ARG A 97 9.22 6.89 -45.40
N ILE A 98 9.66 5.75 -45.95
CA ILE A 98 9.17 4.42 -45.54
C ILE A 98 9.45 4.15 -44.06
N LYS A 99 10.64 4.49 -43.56
CA LYS A 99 10.98 4.29 -42.14
C LYS A 99 10.12 5.14 -41.21
N ILE A 100 9.85 6.39 -41.58
CA ILE A 100 9.00 7.28 -40.80
C ILE A 100 7.55 6.77 -40.81
N ALA A 101 7.03 6.31 -41.94
CA ALA A 101 5.71 5.70 -42.03
C ALA A 101 5.58 4.40 -41.20
N GLN A 102 6.59 3.53 -41.25
CA GLN A 102 6.67 2.33 -40.41
C GLN A 102 6.66 2.68 -38.92
N PHE A 103 7.37 3.74 -38.53
CA PHE A 103 7.41 4.22 -37.16
C PHE A 103 6.06 4.81 -36.71
N GLN A 104 5.41 5.62 -37.54
CA GLN A 104 4.06 6.14 -37.27
C GLN A 104 3.03 5.02 -37.11
N ASN A 105 3.10 4.00 -37.97
CA ASN A 105 2.23 2.82 -37.88
C ASN A 105 2.48 2.05 -36.57
N TRP A 106 3.74 1.85 -36.19
CA TRP A 106 4.11 1.21 -34.92
C TRP A 106 3.60 2.00 -33.71
N MET A 107 3.72 3.33 -33.71
CA MET A 107 3.15 4.17 -32.64
C MET A 107 1.62 4.09 -32.57
N GLY A 108 0.94 3.99 -33.71
CA GLY A 108 -0.52 3.78 -33.77
C GLY A 108 -0.92 2.43 -33.15
N HIS A 109 -0.20 1.36 -33.47
CA HIS A 109 -0.42 0.04 -32.88
C HIS A 109 -0.11 -0.01 -31.37
N ALA A 110 0.96 0.64 -30.91
CA ALA A 110 1.31 0.72 -29.49
C ALA A 110 0.24 1.48 -28.67
N ALA A 111 -0.35 2.54 -29.24
CA ALA A 111 -1.45 3.26 -28.62
C ALA A 111 -2.75 2.43 -28.54
N ALA A 112 -3.05 1.64 -29.58
CA ALA A 112 -4.23 0.77 -29.62
C ALA A 112 -4.13 -0.42 -28.66
N HIS A 113 -2.96 -1.04 -28.50
CA HIS A 113 -2.73 -2.12 -27.52
C HIS A 113 -2.97 -1.66 -26.08
N ARG A 114 -2.61 -0.42 -25.76
CA ARG A 114 -2.86 0.18 -24.43
C ARG A 114 -4.34 0.41 -24.14
N ALA A 115 -5.13 0.80 -25.15
CA ALA A 115 -6.57 1.00 -24.98
C ALA A 115 -7.30 -0.31 -24.62
N LEU A 116 -6.82 -1.44 -25.15
CA LEU A 116 -7.36 -2.78 -24.86
C LEU A 116 -6.95 -3.31 -23.48
N GLU A 117 -5.77 -2.95 -22.97
CA GLU A 117 -5.35 -3.32 -21.61
C GLU A 117 -6.10 -2.52 -20.53
N VAL A 118 -6.56 -1.31 -20.84
CA VAL A 118 -7.37 -0.49 -19.93
C VAL A 118 -8.81 -1.03 -19.80
N GLU A 119 -9.39 -1.62 -20.85
CA GLU A 119 -10.73 -2.25 -20.78
C GLU A 119 -10.73 -3.64 -20.11
N SER A 120 -9.60 -4.34 -20.09
CA SER A 120 -9.47 -5.67 -19.47
C SER A 120 -8.95 -5.64 -18.02
N GLY A 121 -8.53 -4.46 -17.54
CA GLY A 121 -8.04 -4.26 -16.18
C GLY A 121 -9.12 -4.13 -15.09
N ASP A 122 -10.40 -3.95 -15.47
CA ASP A 122 -11.49 -3.72 -14.50
C ASP A 122 -12.25 -5.00 -14.08
N GLU A 123 -11.98 -6.15 -14.71
CA GLU A 123 -12.67 -7.42 -14.38
C GLU A 123 -11.76 -8.55 -13.85
N ALA A 124 -10.44 -8.33 -13.70
CA ALA A 124 -9.49 -9.40 -13.39
C ALA A 124 -8.81 -9.34 -12.00
N GLU A 125 -9.15 -8.39 -11.12
CA GLU A 125 -8.73 -8.42 -9.69
C GLU A 125 -9.84 -9.02 -8.81
N GLY A 126 -10.27 -10.25 -9.13
CA GLY A 126 -11.41 -10.87 -8.45
C GLY A 126 -11.47 -12.40 -8.47
N SER A 127 -10.37 -13.12 -8.70
CA SER A 127 -10.37 -14.59 -8.47
C SER A 127 -8.96 -15.15 -8.29
N GLY A 128 -8.26 -14.70 -7.25
CA GLY A 128 -7.01 -15.29 -6.80
C GLY A 128 -7.28 -16.23 -5.62
N SER A 129 -7.57 -17.50 -5.93
CA SER A 129 -7.60 -18.66 -5.04
C SER A 129 -6.73 -18.49 -3.77
N GLU A 130 -7.36 -18.39 -2.60
CA GLU A 130 -6.68 -18.61 -1.32
C GLU A 130 -6.28 -20.10 -1.23
N GLY A 131 -5.09 -20.38 -1.75
CA GLY A 131 -4.35 -21.59 -1.42
C GLY A 131 -4.04 -21.58 0.08
N SER A 132 -4.76 -22.42 0.82
CA SER A 132 -4.46 -22.91 2.16
C SER A 132 -2.94 -23.04 2.39
N PHE A 133 -2.35 -22.09 3.12
CA PHE A 133 -1.04 -22.24 3.74
C PHE A 133 -1.23 -22.64 5.20
N MET A 134 -1.58 -23.91 5.41
CA MET A 134 -1.26 -24.62 6.64
C MET A 134 0.09 -25.27 6.41
N ASP A 135 1.15 -24.71 6.98
CA ASP A 135 2.37 -25.46 7.23
C ASP A 135 2.88 -25.15 8.64
N GLU A 136 2.38 -26.01 9.53
CA GLU A 136 3.11 -26.79 10.51
C GLU A 136 4.49 -26.31 11.02
N LYS A 137 4.58 -26.30 12.36
CA LYS A 137 5.73 -26.52 13.26
C LYS A 137 6.31 -25.29 13.96
N MET A 138 5.99 -25.18 15.25
CA MET A 138 6.97 -25.41 16.31
C MET A 138 6.24 -25.57 17.63
N ASN A 139 6.16 -26.82 18.11
CA ASN A 139 5.84 -27.14 19.49
C ASN A 139 7.19 -27.34 20.20
N PRO A 140 7.67 -26.41 21.05
CA PRO A 140 8.70 -26.73 22.00
C PRO A 140 8.03 -27.25 23.26
N ASP A 141 8.22 -28.55 23.47
CA ASP A 141 8.11 -29.18 24.76
C ASP A 141 8.84 -28.33 25.83
N VAL A 142 8.10 -27.82 26.81
CA VAL A 142 8.67 -27.36 28.08
C VAL A 142 7.76 -27.87 29.19
N SER A 143 8.27 -28.92 29.82
CA SER A 143 7.83 -29.56 31.05
C SER A 143 7.37 -28.61 32.16
N VAL A 144 6.25 -28.96 32.81
CA VAL A 144 6.07 -28.92 34.28
C VAL A 144 5.21 -30.12 34.68
#